data_AF-A0A398D4F3-F1
#
_entry.id   AF-A0A398D4F3-F1
#
_cell.length_a   1.000
_cell.length_b   1.000
_cell.length_c   1.000
_cell.angle_alpha   90.00
_cell.angle_beta   90.00
_cell.angle_gamma   90.00
#
_symmetry.space_group_name_H-M   'P 1'
#
loop_
_entity.id
_entity.type
_entity.pdbx_description
1 polymer ?
#
loop_
_entity_poly.entity_id
_entity_poly.type
_entity_poly.pdbx_seq_one_letter_code
_entity_poly.pdbx_strand_id
1 'polypeptide(L)'
;MRRMKRIAASVLICSLLIGTVGCRTAPGAPVKDLAVAGSTFAEPLYVKQLDAWYQKTQVKAVYGALSSSGALRALQDRTIDVGATDLLLEAED
;
A
#
# COMPACT_ATOMS: atom_id res chain seq x y z
N MET A 1 35.20 11.79 45.53
CA MET A 1 35.36 10.65 44.59
C MET A 1 34.07 9.88 44.26
N ARG A 2 33.15 9.58 45.20
CA ARG A 2 31.89 8.85 44.89
C ARG A 2 30.89 9.63 44.01
N ARG A 3 30.85 10.97 44.10
CA ARG A 3 29.97 11.81 43.26
C ARG A 3 30.39 11.84 41.78
N MET A 4 31.70 11.93 41.48
CA MET A 4 32.21 11.90 40.10
C MET A 4 31.96 10.56 39.40
N LYS A 5 32.06 9.43 40.12
CA LYS A 5 31.75 8.10 39.56
C LYS A 5 30.27 7.93 39.20
N ARG A 6 29.36 8.59 39.92
CA ARG A 6 27.90 8.59 39.63
C ARG A 6 27.55 9.45 38.42
N ILE A 7 28.21 10.61 38.29
CA ILE A 7 28.02 11.51 37.14
C ILE A 7 28.57 10.86 35.87
N ALA A 8 29.77 10.25 35.93
CA ALA A 8 30.33 9.51 34.80
C ALA A 8 29.45 8.31 34.39
N ALA A 9 28.89 7.58 35.35
CA ALA A 9 27.95 6.49 35.07
C ALA A 9 26.64 6.98 34.42
N SER A 10 26.07 8.10 34.88
CA SER A 10 24.87 8.68 34.26
C SER A 10 25.11 9.20 32.84
N VAL A 11 26.28 9.77 32.56
CA VAL A 11 26.66 10.22 31.20
C VAL A 11 26.83 9.01 30.26
N LEU A 12 27.46 7.94 30.74
CA LEU A 12 27.64 6.69 29.98
C LEU A 12 26.31 5.99 29.66
N ILE A 13 25.37 6.01 30.61
CA ILE A 13 24.01 5.45 30.44
C ILE A 13 23.18 6.30 29.46
N CYS A 14 23.29 7.63 29.52
CA CYS A 14 22.63 8.51 28.54
C CYS A 14 23.18 8.33 27.11
N SER A 15 24.49 8.15 26.94
CA SER A 15 25.07 7.89 25.61
C SER A 15 24.64 6.55 25.01
N LEU A 16 24.35 5.54 25.83
CA LEU A 16 23.88 4.23 25.38
C LEU A 16 22.41 4.25 24.94
N LEU A 17 21.58 5.14 25.50
CA LEU A 17 20.17 5.31 25.13
C LEU A 17 19.96 6.09 23.82
N ILE A 18 20.96 6.86 23.38
CA ILE A 18 20.88 7.68 22.16
C ILE A 18 21.36 6.87 20.93
N GLY A 19 22.20 5.84 21.13
CA GLY A 19 22.77 5.02 20.05
C GLY A 19 21.81 4.06 19.35
N THR A 20 20.61 3.81 19.89
CA THR A 20 19.63 2.86 19.32
C THR A 20 18.60 3.52 18.39
N VAL A 21 18.66 4.83 18.16
CA VAL A 21 17.69 5.58 17.34
C VAL A 21 18.08 5.60 15.84
N GLY A 22 19.25 5.07 15.48
CA GLY A 22 19.85 5.20 14.15
C GLY A 22 19.24 4.37 13.01
N CYS A 23 18.27 3.49 13.27
CA CYS A 23 17.59 2.73 12.22
C CYS A 23 16.07 2.86 12.35
N ARG A 24 15.56 4.09 12.23
CA ARG A 24 14.15 4.30 11.91
C ARG A 24 14.05 4.20 10.39
N THR A 25 13.65 3.04 9.88
CA THR A 25 13.05 2.96 8.56
C THR A 25 11.95 4.02 8.52
N ALA A 26 12.04 4.98 7.59
CA ALA A 26 10.98 5.96 7.40
C ALA A 26 9.66 5.17 7.27
N PRO A 27 8.59 5.54 8.01
CA PRO A 27 7.29 4.95 7.72
C PRO A 27 7.03 5.19 6.23
N GLY A 28 6.86 4.10 5.48
CA GLY A 28 6.43 4.20 4.09
C GLY A 28 5.17 5.07 4.02
N ALA A 29 4.99 5.80 2.92
CA ALA A 29 3.79 6.60 2.71
C ALA A 29 2.54 5.76 3.02
N PRO A 30 1.48 6.38 3.59
CA PRO A 30 0.27 5.65 3.93
C PRO A 30 -0.25 4.91 2.70
N VAL A 31 -0.58 3.65 2.92
CA VAL A 31 -1.18 2.78 1.91
C VAL A 31 -2.46 3.44 1.38
N LYS A 32 -2.50 3.74 0.09
CA LYS A 32 -3.68 4.29 -0.59
C LYS A 32 -4.64 3.14 -0.93
N ASP A 33 -5.92 3.32 -0.62
CA ASP A 33 -6.98 2.45 -1.15
C ASP A 33 -7.01 2.54 -2.69
N LEU A 34 -7.26 1.40 -3.35
CA LEU A 34 -7.33 1.29 -4.81
C LEU A 34 -8.78 1.22 -5.26
N ALA A 35 -9.14 2.10 -6.19
CA ALA A 35 -10.39 2.00 -6.94
C ALA A 35 -10.21 1.01 -8.10
N VAL A 36 -10.88 -0.14 -8.03
CA VAL A 36 -10.82 -1.20 -9.03
C VAL A 36 -12.20 -1.40 -9.63
N ALA A 37 -12.32 -1.43 -10.95
CA ALA A 37 -13.59 -1.70 -11.61
C ALA A 37 -13.39 -2.37 -12.98
N GLY A 38 -14.41 -3.05 -13.50
CA GLY A 38 -14.24 -3.79 -14.75
C GLY A 38 -15.34 -4.76 -15.06
N SER A 39 -15.08 -5.59 -16.07
CA SER A 39 -15.99 -6.62 -16.59
C SER A 39 -16.79 -7.34 -15.49
N THR A 40 -18.11 -7.33 -15.66
CA THR A 40 -19.04 -8.12 -14.83
C THR A 40 -18.84 -9.63 -15.01
N PHE A 41 -18.29 -10.07 -16.15
CA PHE A 41 -18.03 -11.48 -16.41
C PHE A 41 -16.94 -12.02 -15.47
N ALA A 42 -15.86 -11.26 -15.28
CA ALA A 42 -14.73 -11.66 -14.45
C ALA A 42 -14.88 -11.28 -12.96
N GLU A 43 -15.88 -10.47 -12.61
CA GLU A 43 -16.13 -9.97 -11.26
C GLU A 43 -16.07 -11.07 -10.17
N PRO A 44 -16.77 -12.23 -10.29
CA PRO A 44 -16.78 -13.22 -9.22
C PRO A 44 -15.39 -13.78 -8.88
N LEU A 45 -14.48 -13.79 -9.85
CA LEU A 45 -13.10 -14.19 -9.65
C LEU A 45 -12.30 -13.07 -8.97
N TYR A 46 -12.38 -11.85 -9.49
CA TYR A 46 -11.59 -10.73 -8.98
C TYR A 46 -11.96 -10.36 -7.55
N VAL A 47 -13.24 -10.41 -7.17
CA VAL A 47 -13.66 -10.18 -5.78
C VAL A 47 -12.92 -11.12 -4.81
N LYS A 48 -12.86 -12.43 -5.12
CA LYS A 48 -12.14 -13.41 -4.28
C LYS A 48 -10.63 -13.15 -4.23
N GLN A 49 -10.04 -12.71 -5.34
CA GLN A 49 -8.63 -12.38 -5.40
C GLN A 49 -8.31 -11.12 -4.59
N LEU A 50 -9.18 -10.11 -4.62
CA LEU A 50 -9.04 -8.87 -3.85
C LEU A 50 -9.22 -9.10 -2.35
N ASP A 51 -10.08 -10.04 -1.95
CA ASP A 51 -10.17 -10.48 -0.56
C ASP A 51 -8.83 -11.06 -0.08
N ALA A 52 -8.26 -12.00 -0.86
CA ALA A 52 -6.96 -12.59 -0.54
C ALA A 52 -5.81 -11.57 -0.59
N TRP A 53 -5.89 -10.59 -1.49
CA TRP A 53 -4.96 -9.46 -1.58
C TRP A 53 -5.00 -8.61 -0.31
N TYR A 54 -6.19 -8.23 0.15
CA TYR A 54 -6.34 -7.43 1.36
C TYR A 54 -5.74 -8.14 2.58
N GLN A 55 -5.98 -9.45 2.73
CA GLN A 55 -5.39 -10.22 3.83
C GLN A 55 -3.85 -10.18 3.85
N LYS A 56 -3.21 -10.15 2.68
CA LYS A 56 -1.75 -10.16 2.57
C LYS A 56 -1.11 -8.78 2.64
N THR A 57 -1.77 -7.78 2.08
CA THR A 57 -1.17 -6.46 1.83
C THR A 57 -1.71 -5.39 2.75
N GLN A 58 -2.89 -5.62 3.34
CA GLN A 58 -3.67 -4.62 4.08
C GLN A 58 -4.00 -3.37 3.24
N VAL A 59 -3.85 -3.44 1.91
CA VAL A 59 -4.28 -2.41 0.96
C VAL A 59 -5.69 -2.73 0.50
N LYS A 60 -6.66 -1.85 0.77
CA LYS A 60 -8.04 -2.07 0.35
C LYS A 60 -8.19 -1.86 -1.15
N ALA A 61 -8.83 -2.82 -1.81
CA ALA A 61 -9.23 -2.74 -3.19
C ALA A 61 -10.59 -3.43 -3.30
N VAL A 62 -11.62 -2.70 -3.71
CA VAL A 62 -12.98 -3.24 -3.86
C VAL A 62 -13.37 -3.16 -5.32
N TYR A 63 -13.83 -4.28 -5.87
CA TYR A 63 -14.22 -4.37 -7.28
C TYR A 63 -15.59 -3.70 -7.52
N GLY A 64 -15.64 -2.74 -8.43
CA GLY A 64 -16.86 -2.18 -8.97
C GLY A 64 -17.26 -2.87 -10.27
N ALA A 65 -18.44 -3.48 -10.29
CA ALA A 65 -19.01 -4.08 -11.49
C ALA A 65 -19.32 -3.01 -12.55
N LEU A 66 -18.63 -3.07 -13.69
CA LEU A 66 -18.85 -2.22 -14.87
C LEU A 66 -18.81 -3.08 -16.14
N SER A 67 -19.22 -2.54 -17.28
CA SER A 67 -18.85 -3.16 -18.56
C SER A 67 -17.36 -2.96 -18.85
N SER A 68 -16.76 -3.82 -19.68
CA SER A 68 -15.37 -3.67 -20.14
C SER A 68 -15.09 -2.29 -20.77
N SER A 69 -16.04 -1.77 -21.55
CA SER A 69 -15.95 -0.41 -22.13
C SER A 69 -16.10 0.70 -21.09
N GLY A 70 -16.98 0.52 -20.09
CA GLY A 70 -17.16 1.48 -19.01
C GLY A 70 -15.92 1.62 -18.15
N ALA A 71 -15.23 0.50 -17.86
CA ALA A 71 -13.98 0.52 -17.10
C ALA A 71 -12.82 1.10 -17.90
N LEU A 72 -12.70 0.81 -19.20
CA LEU A 72 -11.70 1.47 -20.05
C LEU A 72 -11.88 3.00 -20.03
N ARG A 73 -13.14 3.46 -20.15
CA ARG A 73 -13.46 4.89 -20.07
C ARG A 73 -13.13 5.49 -18.71
N ALA A 74 -13.52 4.82 -17.63
CA ALA A 74 -13.21 5.27 -16.27
C ALA A 74 -11.70 5.33 -16.00
N LEU A 75 -10.94 4.39 -16.56
CA LEU A 75 -9.48 4.39 -16.48
C LEU A 75 -8.87 5.57 -17.25
N GLN A 76 -9.36 5.85 -18.47
CA GLN A 76 -8.95 7.02 -19.27
C GLN A 76 -9.28 8.34 -18.56
N ASP A 77 -10.48 8.44 -17.97
CA ASP A 77 -10.94 9.59 -17.20
C ASP A 77 -10.31 9.66 -15.79
N ARG A 78 -9.45 8.69 -15.43
CA ARG A 78 -8.74 8.59 -14.14
C ARG A 78 -9.65 8.57 -12.90
N THR A 79 -10.85 8.03 -13.04
CA THR A 79 -11.80 7.88 -11.94
C THR A 79 -11.58 6.57 -11.16
N ILE A 80 -10.86 5.62 -11.75
CA ILE A 80 -10.40 4.37 -11.13
C ILE A 80 -8.88 4.22 -11.29
N ASP A 81 -8.25 3.46 -10.40
CA ASP A 81 -6.82 3.16 -10.45
C ASP A 81 -6.53 1.92 -11.32
N VAL A 82 -7.45 0.94 -11.36
CA VAL A 82 -7.30 -0.32 -12.11
C VAL A 82 -8.59 -0.67 -12.85
N GLY A 83 -8.47 -0.93 -14.16
CA GLY A 83 -9.56 -1.36 -15.03
C GLY A 83 -9.42 -2.83 -15.46
N ALA A 84 -10.46 -3.64 -15.34
CA ALA A 84 -10.51 -5.00 -15.90
C ALA A 84 -11.38 -5.07 -17.17
N THR A 85 -10.87 -5.69 -18.22
CA THR A 85 -11.52 -5.79 -19.54
C THR A 85 -11.31 -7.17 -20.14
N ASP A 86 -12.33 -7.68 -20.83
CA ASP A 86 -12.24 -8.89 -21.65
C ASP A 86 -11.76 -8.59 -23.08
N LEU A 87 -11.61 -7.31 -23.41
CA LEU A 87 -11.09 -6.85 -24.71
C LEU A 87 -9.56 -6.81 -24.66
N LEU A 88 -8.92 -7.41 -25.67
CA LEU A 88 -7.51 -7.22 -25.92
C LEU A 88 -7.29 -5.79 -26.46
N LEU A 89 -6.37 -5.05 -25.85
CA LEU A 89 -5.94 -3.76 -26.35
C LEU A 89 -4.78 -3.98 -27.32
N GLU A 90 -4.86 -3.35 -28.47
CA GLU A 90 -3.73 -3.26 -29.41
C GLU A 90 -2.69 -2.29 -28.83
N ALA A 91 -1.42 -2.55 -29.11
CA ALA A 91 -0.39 -1.58 -28.83
C ALA A 91 -0.56 -0.38 -29.78
N GLU A 92 -0.39 0.84 -29.27
CA GLU A 92 -0.06 1.96 -30.14
C GLU A 92 1.37 1.77 -30.64
N ASP A 93 1.60 2.10 -31.92
CA ASP A 93 2.92 2.06 -32.57
C ASP A 93 3.95 3.00 -31.92
#